data_AF-A0A8B9Z1Y2-F1
#
_entry.id   AF-A0A8B9Z1Y2-F1
#
_cell.length_a   1.000
_cell.length_b   1.000
_cell.length_c   1.000
_cell.angle_alpha   90.00
_cell.angle_beta   90.00
_cell.angle_gamma   90.00
#
_symmetry.space_group_name_H-M   'P 1'
#
loop_
_entity.id
_entity.type
_entity.pdbx_description
1 polymer ?
#
loop_
_entity_poly.entity_id
_entity_poly.type
_entity_poly.pdbx_seq_one_letter_code
_entity_poly.pdbx_strand_id
1 'polypeptide(L)'
;MAQDLEDKWEQKLLRFKAAPRITDADKNNNRTSLNRKLDSNLMLLVKQKLGNQELWLLPQVEWQPGETLRSTAERAMATFLDHIQAKILGNAPYGIYKYKFPRAIRTEDNVGAKVFFFKAFLQSSDFSQAELKEDYLWVTKDELGDYLKSEYLKKVNRFLLDL
;
A
#
# COMPACT_ATOMS: atom_id res chain seq x y z
N MET A 1 15.79 -47.42 17.90
CA MET A 1 14.78 -47.20 16.85
C MET A 1 14.14 -45.81 16.92
N ALA A 2 13.56 -45.38 18.05
CA ALA A 2 13.04 -44.00 18.18
C ALA A 2 14.14 -42.94 18.22
N GLN A 3 15.17 -43.14 19.05
CA GLN A 3 16.34 -42.24 19.16
C GLN A 3 17.11 -42.08 17.84
N ASP A 4 17.30 -43.17 17.09
CA ASP A 4 17.97 -43.10 15.78
C ASP A 4 17.22 -42.23 14.74
N LEU A 5 15.90 -42.06 14.91
CA LEU A 5 15.09 -41.18 14.06
C LEU A 5 15.18 -39.73 14.50
N GLU A 6 15.18 -39.48 15.81
CA GLU A 6 15.39 -38.15 16.40
C GLU A 6 16.75 -37.58 15.99
N ASP A 7 17.82 -38.36 16.11
CA ASP A 7 19.18 -37.98 15.72
C ASP A 7 19.26 -37.61 14.23
N LYS A 8 18.54 -38.35 13.36
CA LYS A 8 18.47 -38.05 11.93
C LYS A 8 17.72 -36.76 11.63
N TRP A 9 16.69 -36.41 12.41
CA TRP A 9 15.98 -35.14 12.26
C TRP A 9 16.81 -33.96 12.76
N GLU A 10 17.50 -34.10 13.89
CA GLU A 10 18.40 -33.09 14.41
C GLU A 10 19.55 -32.79 13.44
N GLN A 11 20.17 -33.82 12.87
CA GLN A 11 21.23 -33.63 11.85
C GLN A 11 20.72 -32.89 10.62
N LYS A 12 19.47 -33.13 10.19
CA LYS A 12 18.85 -32.39 9.07
C LYS A 12 18.57 -30.94 9.44
N LEU A 13 18.07 -30.69 10.65
CA LEU A 13 17.79 -29.34 11.15
C LEU A 13 19.06 -28.51 11.26
N LEU A 14 20.15 -29.08 11.77
CA LEU A 14 21.45 -28.40 11.91
C LEU A 14 22.09 -28.04 10.56
N ARG A 15 21.84 -28.86 9.52
CA ARG A 15 22.30 -28.57 8.15
C ARG A 15 21.45 -27.51 7.46
N PHE A 16 20.20 -27.32 7.89
CA PHE A 16 19.29 -26.36 7.30
C PHE A 16 19.60 -24.94 7.81
N LYS A 17 20.01 -24.05 6.90
CA LYS A 17 20.19 -22.64 7.20
C LYS A 17 18.93 -21.87 6.81
N ALA A 18 18.16 -21.44 7.79
CA ALA A 18 16.99 -20.61 7.56
C ALA A 18 17.37 -19.25 6.96
N ALA A 19 16.52 -18.73 6.07
CA ALA A 19 16.65 -17.37 5.57
C ALA A 19 16.50 -16.36 6.74
N PRO A 20 17.27 -15.27 6.75
CA PRO A 20 17.16 -14.26 7.80
C PRO A 20 15.80 -13.57 7.73
N ARG A 21 15.21 -13.31 8.90
CA ARG A 21 13.96 -12.52 9.00
C ARG A 21 14.18 -11.04 8.70
N ILE A 22 15.39 -10.55 8.95
CA ILE A 22 15.82 -9.18 8.68
C ILE A 22 16.54 -9.19 7.33
N THR A 23 16.00 -8.49 6.35
CA THR A 23 16.56 -8.46 5.01
C THR A 23 17.54 -7.29 4.85
N ASP A 24 18.23 -7.22 3.70
CA ASP A 24 19.10 -6.08 3.41
C ASP A 24 18.30 -4.78 3.19
N ALA A 25 17.03 -4.89 2.80
CA ALA A 25 16.12 -3.75 2.71
C ALA A 25 15.80 -3.16 4.10
N ASP A 26 15.77 -3.98 5.14
CA ASP A 26 15.65 -3.51 6.53
C ASP A 26 16.90 -2.75 6.97
N LYS A 27 18.08 -3.31 6.70
CA LYS A 27 19.37 -2.70 7.08
C LYS A 27 19.58 -1.35 6.39
N ASN A 28 19.24 -1.27 5.11
CA ASN A 28 19.41 -0.06 4.31
C ASN A 28 18.20 0.89 4.41
N ASN A 29 17.17 0.52 5.19
CA ASN A 29 15.91 1.25 5.30
C ASN A 29 15.30 1.60 3.92
N ASN A 30 15.36 0.65 2.98
CA ASN A 30 14.86 0.86 1.63
C ASN A 30 13.33 0.77 1.61
N ARG A 31 12.68 1.94 1.53
CA ARG A 31 11.21 2.07 1.54
C ARG A 31 10.54 1.78 0.19
N THR A 32 11.29 1.52 -0.88
CA THR A 32 10.71 1.09 -2.16
C THR A 32 10.58 -0.44 -2.24
N SER A 33 11.27 -1.19 -1.38
CA SER A 33 11.23 -2.64 -1.39
C SER A 33 10.14 -3.20 -0.46
N LEU A 34 9.39 -4.18 -0.97
CA LEU A 34 8.44 -4.97 -0.20
C LEU A 34 9.12 -6.02 0.70
N ASN A 35 10.39 -6.32 0.45
CA ASN A 35 11.15 -7.27 1.28
C ASN A 35 11.58 -6.67 2.63
N ARG A 36 11.10 -5.47 2.97
CA ARG A 36 11.37 -4.76 4.23
C ARG A 36 10.23 -5.01 5.22
N LYS A 37 10.54 -5.15 6.51
CA LYS A 37 9.57 -5.31 7.61
C LYS A 37 8.56 -6.44 7.33
N LEU A 38 9.08 -7.64 7.09
CA LEU A 38 8.29 -8.86 6.82
C LEU A 38 7.33 -9.26 7.95
N ASP A 39 7.51 -8.68 9.13
CA ASP A 39 6.67 -8.88 10.31
C ASP A 39 5.45 -7.93 10.36
N SER A 40 5.43 -6.89 9.51
CA SER A 40 4.48 -5.78 9.59
C SER A 40 3.68 -5.62 8.29
N ASN A 41 2.49 -5.05 8.38
CA ASN A 41 1.71 -4.69 7.19
C ASN A 41 2.26 -3.40 6.57
N LEU A 42 2.58 -3.48 5.27
CA LEU A 42 3.02 -2.34 4.47
C LEU A 42 1.86 -1.72 3.70
N MET A 43 1.86 -0.39 3.64
CA MET A 43 0.90 0.41 2.89
C MET A 43 1.59 1.12 1.74
N LEU A 44 0.94 1.14 0.58
CA LEU A 44 1.43 1.83 -0.60
C LEU A 44 1.07 3.33 -0.54
N LEU A 45 2.07 4.18 -0.66
CA LEU A 45 1.94 5.60 -0.96
C LEU A 45 2.50 5.89 -2.34
N VAL A 46 1.84 6.78 -3.06
CA VAL A 46 2.29 7.30 -4.35
C VAL A 46 2.35 8.82 -4.29
N LYS A 47 3.33 9.39 -4.99
CA LYS A 47 3.54 10.82 -5.04
C LYS A 47 2.71 11.45 -6.15
N GLN A 48 1.59 12.06 -5.79
CA GLN A 48 0.67 12.66 -6.75
C GLN A 48 0.83 14.18 -6.80
N LYS A 49 0.78 14.73 -8.01
CA LYS A 49 0.76 16.18 -8.22
C LYS A 49 -0.66 16.72 -8.18
N LEU A 50 -1.02 17.43 -7.10
CA LEU A 50 -2.30 18.11 -6.96
C LEU A 50 -2.10 19.61 -7.17
N GLY A 51 -2.41 20.08 -8.38
CA GLY A 51 -2.15 21.47 -8.81
C GLY A 51 -0.65 21.74 -8.88
N ASN A 52 -0.16 22.66 -8.06
CA ASN A 52 1.27 23.01 -7.99
C ASN A 52 2.02 22.30 -6.85
N GLN A 53 1.36 21.46 -6.06
CA GLN A 53 1.97 20.75 -4.93
C GLN A 53 2.07 19.26 -5.21
N GLU A 54 3.24 18.69 -4.94
CA GLU A 54 3.44 17.24 -4.90
C GLU A 54 3.14 16.75 -3.49
N LEU A 55 2.21 15.82 -3.36
CA LEU A 55 1.75 15.28 -2.09
C LEU A 55 1.78 13.76 -2.12
N TRP A 56 2.24 13.16 -1.04
CA TRP A 56 2.12 11.72 -0.81
C TRP A 56 0.68 11.39 -0.45
N LEU A 57 0.07 10.51 -1.24
CA LEU A 57 -1.32 10.08 -1.08
C LEU A 57 -1.43 8.59 -1.35
N LEU A 58 -2.54 7.99 -0.92
CA LEU A 58 -2.92 6.66 -1.41
C LEU A 58 -3.24 6.75 -2.91
N PRO A 59 -2.99 5.69 -3.69
CA PRO A 59 -3.30 5.69 -5.12
C PRO A 59 -4.79 5.93 -5.34
N GLN A 60 -5.09 7.02 -6.02
CA GLN A 60 -6.46 7.47 -6.33
C GLN A 60 -6.53 7.94 -7.77
N VAL A 61 -7.68 7.70 -8.40
CA VAL A 61 -8.01 8.17 -9.75
C VAL A 61 -9.44 8.70 -9.78
N GLU A 62 -9.72 9.57 -10.74
CA GLU A 62 -11.07 10.10 -10.94
C GLU A 62 -12.01 8.99 -11.43
N TRP A 63 -13.24 9.01 -10.92
CA TRP A 63 -14.30 8.10 -11.34
C TRP A 63 -14.82 8.48 -12.73
N GLN A 64 -15.04 7.48 -13.59
CA GLN A 64 -15.54 7.69 -14.95
C GLN A 64 -16.98 7.16 -15.08
N PRO A 65 -17.86 7.87 -15.83
CA PRO A 65 -19.21 7.40 -16.08
C PRO A 65 -19.21 6.00 -16.74
N GLY A 66 -19.97 5.06 -16.15
CA GLY A 66 -20.05 3.68 -16.63
C GLY A 66 -19.19 2.67 -15.84
N GLU A 67 -18.34 3.13 -14.93
CA GLU A 67 -17.57 2.26 -14.02
C GLU A 67 -18.20 2.19 -12.62
N THR A 68 -17.96 1.09 -11.89
CA THR A 68 -18.24 1.05 -10.44
C THR A 68 -17.10 1.69 -9.65
N LEU A 69 -17.36 2.18 -8.44
CA LEU A 69 -16.31 2.70 -7.55
C LEU A 69 -15.19 1.68 -7.29
N ARG A 70 -15.54 0.39 -7.24
CA ARG A 70 -14.57 -0.69 -7.14
C ARG A 70 -13.71 -0.80 -8.39
N SER A 71 -14.32 -0.80 -9.57
CA SER A 71 -13.60 -0.85 -10.86
C SER A 71 -12.63 0.32 -11.01
N THR A 72 -13.03 1.51 -10.53
CA THR A 72 -12.15 2.69 -10.48
C THR A 72 -10.94 2.45 -9.58
N ALA A 73 -11.08 1.77 -8.45
CA ALA A 73 -9.96 1.40 -7.59
C ALA A 73 -9.06 0.33 -8.24
N GLU A 74 -9.62 -0.65 -8.96
CA GLU A 74 -8.85 -1.63 -9.73
C GLU A 74 -8.04 -0.93 -10.84
N ARG A 75 -8.65 0.04 -11.54
CA ARG A 75 -7.97 0.88 -12.53
C ARG A 75 -6.89 1.76 -11.91
N ALA A 76 -7.10 2.31 -10.71
CA ALA A 76 -6.09 3.07 -9.99
C ALA A 76 -4.84 2.21 -9.77
N MET A 77 -5.02 1.00 -9.26
CA MET A 77 -3.92 0.06 -9.05
C MET A 77 -3.21 -0.29 -10.35
N ALA A 78 -3.93 -0.54 -11.45
CA ALA A 78 -3.32 -0.81 -12.75
C ALA A 78 -2.62 0.42 -13.38
N THR A 79 -2.96 1.64 -12.95
CA THR A 79 -2.31 2.86 -13.46
C THR A 79 -0.97 3.10 -12.78
N PHE A 80 -0.92 2.92 -11.45
CA PHE A 80 0.28 3.17 -10.66
C PHE A 80 1.19 1.95 -10.57
N LEU A 81 0.63 0.74 -10.57
CA LEU A 81 1.34 -0.52 -10.48
C LEU A 81 1.23 -1.31 -11.78
N ASP A 82 2.28 -1.25 -12.60
CA ASP A 82 2.40 -2.15 -13.74
C ASP A 82 2.75 -3.57 -13.22
N HIS A 83 2.01 -4.57 -13.70
CA HIS A 83 2.20 -6.00 -13.39
C HIS A 83 1.88 -6.51 -11.98
N ILE A 84 1.48 -5.64 -11.04
CA ILE A 84 1.11 -6.09 -9.69
C ILE A 84 -0.39 -6.37 -9.62
N GLN A 85 -0.75 -7.64 -9.41
CA GLN A 85 -2.13 -8.03 -9.17
C GLN A 85 -2.54 -7.72 -7.72
N ALA A 86 -3.55 -6.86 -7.58
CA ALA A 86 -4.17 -6.54 -6.30
C ALA A 86 -5.63 -7.01 -6.30
N LYS A 87 -6.04 -7.70 -5.23
CA LYS A 87 -7.41 -8.18 -5.05
C LYS A 87 -8.16 -7.29 -4.06
N ILE A 88 -9.17 -6.58 -4.56
CA ILE A 88 -10.04 -5.73 -3.72
C ILE A 88 -10.97 -6.60 -2.87
N LEU A 89 -11.14 -6.21 -1.61
CA LEU A 89 -12.00 -6.87 -0.65
C LEU A 89 -13.39 -6.24 -0.64
N GLY A 90 -14.35 -6.96 -1.21
CA GLY A 90 -15.75 -6.52 -1.23
C GLY A 90 -16.01 -5.31 -2.13
N ASN A 91 -17.27 -4.88 -2.17
CA ASN A 91 -17.74 -3.79 -3.01
C ASN A 91 -18.04 -2.51 -2.22
N ALA A 92 -17.92 -2.54 -0.89
CA ALA A 92 -18.21 -1.40 -0.02
C ALA A 92 -16.93 -0.62 0.28
N PRO A 93 -16.97 0.73 0.25
CA PRO A 93 -15.84 1.54 0.68
C PRO A 93 -15.66 1.44 2.20
N TYR A 94 -14.40 1.31 2.63
CA TYR A 94 -14.02 1.24 4.05
C TYR A 94 -13.94 2.60 4.73
N GLY A 95 -13.80 3.66 3.94
CA GLY A 95 -13.70 5.02 4.44
C GLY A 95 -13.98 6.05 3.38
N ILE A 96 -14.30 7.27 3.83
CA ILE A 96 -14.52 8.41 2.95
C ILE A 96 -13.73 9.60 3.50
N TYR A 97 -12.95 10.22 2.64
CA TYR A 97 -12.31 11.51 2.92
C TYR A 97 -12.94 12.58 2.04
N LYS A 98 -13.42 13.66 2.65
CA LYS A 98 -14.04 14.79 1.95
C LYS A 98 -13.17 16.01 2.21
N TYR A 99 -12.73 16.68 1.15
CA TYR A 99 -12.02 17.94 1.27
C TYR A 99 -12.56 18.97 0.27
N LYS A 100 -12.42 20.24 0.62
CA LYS A 100 -12.81 21.36 -0.23
C LYS A 100 -11.56 21.90 -0.90
N PHE A 101 -11.66 22.25 -2.18
CA PHE A 101 -10.56 22.91 -2.86
C PHE A 101 -10.32 24.31 -2.24
N PRO A 102 -9.07 24.80 -2.27
CA PRO A 102 -8.78 26.18 -1.89
C PRO A 102 -9.68 27.15 -2.67
N ARG A 103 -10.06 28.27 -2.05
CA ARG A 103 -10.98 29.26 -2.67
C ARG A 103 -10.52 29.71 -4.06
N ALA A 104 -9.22 29.69 -4.33
CA ALA A 104 -8.62 30.05 -5.61
C ALA A 104 -9.00 29.15 -6.80
N ILE A 105 -9.41 27.90 -6.57
CA ILE A 105 -9.72 26.91 -7.62
C ILE A 105 -11.20 26.50 -7.56
N ARG A 106 -11.97 27.10 -6.65
CA ARG A 106 -13.35 26.70 -6.39
C ARG A 106 -14.28 27.35 -7.42
N THR A 107 -14.87 26.54 -8.28
CA THR A 107 -16.00 26.92 -9.15
C THR A 107 -17.33 26.45 -8.54
N GLU A 108 -18.46 26.96 -9.05
CA GLU A 108 -19.81 26.54 -8.60
C GLU A 108 -20.00 25.02 -8.76
N ASP A 109 -19.45 24.46 -9.84
CA ASP A 109 -19.50 23.02 -10.14
C ASP A 109 -18.43 22.20 -9.43
N ASN A 110 -17.28 22.80 -9.05
CA ASN A 110 -16.14 22.08 -8.47
C ASN A 110 -15.77 22.59 -7.06
N VAL A 111 -16.61 22.22 -6.09
CA VAL A 111 -16.49 22.64 -4.68
C VAL A 111 -15.38 21.90 -3.93
N GLY A 112 -15.08 20.67 -4.31
CA GLY A 112 -14.21 19.76 -3.57
C GLY A 112 -14.28 18.34 -4.10
N ALA A 113 -13.53 17.44 -3.46
CA ALA A 113 -13.52 16.03 -3.83
C ALA A 113 -13.91 15.13 -2.65
N LYS A 114 -14.52 13.99 -3.00
CA LYS A 114 -14.82 12.90 -2.09
C LYS A 114 -14.04 11.68 -2.55
N VAL A 115 -13.09 11.26 -1.73
CA VAL A 115 -12.26 10.08 -1.96
C VAL A 115 -12.86 8.91 -1.19
N PHE A 116 -13.10 7.81 -1.87
CA PHE A 116 -13.60 6.56 -1.30
C PHE A 116 -12.46 5.55 -1.24
N PHE A 117 -12.20 5.01 -0.04
CA PHE A 117 -11.12 4.06 0.16
C PHE A 117 -11.62 2.63 0.05
N PHE A 118 -10.90 1.83 -0.72
CA PHE A 118 -11.10 0.39 -0.84
C PHE A 118 -9.84 -0.33 -0.35
N LYS A 119 -10.02 -1.43 0.38
CA LYS A 119 -8.91 -2.26 0.83
C LYS A 119 -8.62 -3.30 -0.23
N ALA A 120 -7.34 -3.45 -0.57
CA ALA A 120 -6.86 -4.47 -1.49
C ALA A 120 -5.69 -5.25 -0.87
N PHE A 121 -5.59 -6.54 -1.19
CA PHE A 121 -4.40 -7.32 -0.89
C PHE A 121 -3.55 -7.48 -2.14
N LEU A 122 -2.25 -7.34 -1.95
CA LEU A 122 -1.26 -7.67 -2.97
C LEU A 122 -1.21 -9.19 -3.11
N GLN A 123 -1.42 -9.69 -4.33
CA GLN A 123 -1.33 -11.12 -4.64
C GLN A 123 -0.10 -11.48 -5.49
N SER A 124 0.62 -10.48 -6.02
CA SER A 124 1.75 -10.73 -6.92
C SER A 124 2.94 -11.38 -6.20
N SER A 125 3.55 -12.38 -6.86
CA SER A 125 4.76 -13.07 -6.42
C SER A 125 6.05 -12.35 -6.83
N ASP A 126 6.00 -11.53 -7.88
CA ASP A 126 7.19 -10.96 -8.52
C ASP A 126 7.14 -9.43 -8.49
N PHE A 127 7.97 -8.86 -7.61
CA PHE A 127 8.17 -7.42 -7.47
C PHE A 127 9.49 -6.94 -8.10
N SER A 128 10.20 -7.84 -8.80
CA SER A 128 11.51 -7.61 -9.39
C SER A 128 11.47 -6.73 -10.65
N GLN A 129 10.30 -6.54 -11.26
CA GLN A 129 10.12 -5.85 -12.54
C GLN A 129 8.95 -4.85 -12.55
N ALA A 130 8.48 -4.41 -11.39
CA ALA A 130 7.52 -3.31 -11.35
C ALA A 130 8.28 -2.00 -11.64
N GLU A 131 8.43 -1.68 -12.93
CA GLU A 131 8.78 -0.33 -13.36
C GLU A 131 7.58 0.57 -13.04
N LEU A 132 7.63 1.16 -11.85
CA LEU A 132 6.54 1.99 -11.35
C LEU A 132 6.68 3.38 -11.96
N LYS A 133 5.60 3.83 -12.62
CA LYS A 133 5.57 5.07 -13.42
C LYS A 133 5.77 6.34 -12.58
N GLU A 134 5.53 6.28 -11.27
CA GLU A 134 5.69 7.39 -10.32
C GLU A 134 6.47 6.96 -9.06
N ASP A 135 6.97 7.95 -8.32
CA ASP A 135 7.60 7.73 -7.02
C ASP A 135 6.60 7.07 -6.05
N TYR A 136 6.98 5.90 -5.53
CA TYR A 136 6.16 5.11 -4.61
C TYR A 136 6.95 4.75 -3.36
N LEU A 137 6.23 4.51 -2.26
CA LEU A 137 6.80 4.11 -0.97
C LEU A 137 5.91 3.06 -0.33
N TRP A 138 6.55 2.06 0.27
CA TRP A 138 5.93 1.09 1.17
C TRP A 138 6.27 1.49 2.60
N VAL A 139 5.25 1.87 3.34
CA VAL A 139 5.41 2.41 4.71
C VAL A 139 4.56 1.63 5.70
N THR A 140 5.05 1.51 6.93
CA THR A 140 4.24 0.98 8.03
C THR A 140 3.26 2.03 8.54
N LYS A 141 2.29 1.59 9.35
CA LYS A 141 1.30 2.47 9.97
C LYS A 141 1.93 3.61 10.76
N ASP A 142 3.00 3.33 11.48
CA ASP A 142 3.74 4.34 12.26
C ASP A 142 4.42 5.39 11.38
N GLU A 143 4.89 4.98 10.20
CA GLU A 143 5.62 5.84 9.25
C GLU A 143 4.68 6.68 8.37
N LEU A 144 3.39 6.32 8.28
CA LEU A 144 2.38 7.12 7.57
C LEU A 144 2.28 8.55 8.13
N GLY A 145 2.59 8.71 9.42
CA GLY A 145 2.66 9.99 10.15
C GLY A 145 3.47 11.06 9.45
N ASP A 146 4.61 10.66 8.88
CA ASP A 146 5.60 11.59 8.36
C ASP A 146 5.23 12.12 6.97
N TYR A 147 4.39 11.38 6.24
CA TYR A 147 4.07 11.66 4.84
C TYR A 147 2.68 12.29 4.65
N LEU A 148 1.69 11.83 5.41
CA LEU A 148 0.30 12.21 5.22
C LEU A 148 -0.07 13.43 6.09
N LYS A 149 -0.90 14.32 5.53
CA LYS A 149 -1.49 15.43 6.32
C LYS A 149 -2.32 14.87 7.48
N SER A 150 -2.23 15.49 8.66
CA SER A 150 -2.88 15.03 9.89
C SER A 150 -4.37 14.71 9.73
N GLU A 151 -5.13 15.56 9.04
CA GLU A 151 -6.58 15.32 8.82
C GLU A 151 -6.88 14.12 7.92
N TYR A 152 -6.00 13.85 6.95
CA TYR A 152 -6.11 12.69 6.08
C TYR A 152 -5.71 11.42 6.84
N LEU A 153 -4.60 11.48 7.57
CA LEU A 153 -4.09 10.39 8.40
C LEU A 153 -5.10 9.93 9.45
N LYS A 154 -5.82 10.84 10.12
CA LYS A 154 -6.90 10.49 11.06
C LYS A 154 -7.99 9.62 10.41
N LYS A 155 -8.32 9.87 9.14
CA LYS A 155 -9.31 9.05 8.41
C LYS A 155 -8.74 7.71 8.00
N VAL A 156 -7.49 7.70 7.53
CA VAL A 156 -6.79 6.48 7.13
C VAL A 156 -6.61 5.52 8.31
N ASN A 157 -6.12 6.02 9.45
CA ASN A 157 -5.93 5.24 10.67
C ASN A 157 -7.22 4.64 11.25
N ARG A 158 -8.41 5.14 10.86
CA ARG A 158 -9.68 4.59 11.34
C ARG A 158 -10.03 3.24 10.72
N PHE A 159 -9.56 2.96 9.49
CA PHE A 159 -9.82 1.69 8.80
C PHE A 159 -8.59 0.79 8.67
N LEU A 160 -7.39 1.30 8.99
CA LEU A 160 -6.18 0.49 9.08
C LEU A 160 -6.17 -0.28 10.41
N LEU A 161 -6.44 -1.58 10.33
CA LEU A 161 -6.25 -2.52 11.42
C LEU A 161 -4.76 -2.79 11.58
N ASP A 162 -4.28 -2.65 12.81
CA ASP A 162 -2.97 -3.09 13.25
C ASP A 162 -3.26 -4.16 14.29
N LEU A 163 -3.02 -5.42 13.93
CA LEU A 163 -3.42 -6.62 14.66
C LEU A 163 -2.17 -7.32 15.18
#